data_AF-A0A4P5QP18-F1
#
_entry.id   AF-A0A4P5QP18-F1
#
_cell.length_a   1.000
_cell.length_b   1.000
_cell.length_c   1.000
_cell.angle_alpha   90.00
_cell.angle_beta   90.00
_cell.angle_gamma   90.00
#
_symmetry.space_group_name_H-M   'P 1'
#
loop_
_entity.id
_entity.type
_entity.pdbx_description
1 polymer ?
#
loop_
_entity_poly.entity_id
_entity_poly.type
_entity_poly.pdbx_seq_one_letter_code
_entity_poly.pdbx_strand_id
1 'polypeptide(L)'
;MTGVELHRTQTWNNLCPMKLRTDLLKHLTADDIREEAEKAAHRFKPEPLLSKTGTGSLSPASTEERAREVEHSMELTRKLEARARQAGSGSAAP
;
A
#
# COMPACT_ATOMS: atom_id res chain seq x y z
N MET A 1 1.29 28.03 8.50
CA MET A 1 2.09 26.79 8.41
C MET A 1 3.51 27.20 8.06
N THR A 2 4.41 27.23 9.05
CA THR A 2 5.76 27.80 8.91
C THR A 2 6.71 26.73 8.34
N GLY A 3 7.64 27.14 7.47
CA GLY A 3 8.47 26.25 6.64
C GLY A 3 9.38 25.24 7.37
N VAL A 4 9.45 25.29 8.71
CA VAL A 4 10.21 24.34 9.54
C VAL A 4 9.51 22.96 9.61
N GLU A 5 8.19 22.92 9.54
CA GLU A 5 7.40 21.68 9.68
C GLU A 5 7.36 20.87 8.37
N LEU A 6 7.41 21.56 7.22
CA LEU A 6 7.58 20.96 5.90
C LEU A 6 8.93 20.24 5.76
N HIS A 7 10.01 20.85 6.25
CA HIS A 7 11.36 20.26 6.12
C HIS A 7 11.55 19.01 6.99
N ARG A 8 10.86 18.94 8.15
CA ARG A 8 10.92 17.78 9.06
C ARG A 8 10.13 16.57 8.54
N THR A 9 9.00 16.81 7.87
CA THR A 9 8.20 15.73 7.26
C THR A 9 8.88 15.16 6.02
N GLN A 10 9.62 15.99 5.28
CA GLN A 10 10.40 15.59 4.10
C GLN A 10 11.55 14.63 4.45
N THR A 11 12.30 14.89 5.52
CA THR A 11 13.45 14.04 5.92
C THR A 11 13.03 12.69 6.48
N TRP A 12 11.90 12.61 7.18
CA TRP A 12 11.35 11.35 7.69
C TRP A 12 10.76 10.47 6.57
N ASN A 13 10.29 11.05 5.46
CA ASN A 13 9.86 10.28 4.29
C ASN A 13 11.01 9.48 3.66
N ASN A 14 12.26 9.96 3.79
CA ASN A 14 13.43 9.30 3.23
C ASN A 14 14.03 8.18 4.13
N LEU A 15 13.61 8.11 5.39
CA LEU A 15 14.15 7.18 6.39
C LEU A 15 13.29 5.92 6.60
N CYS A 16 11.99 5.98 6.29
CA CYS A 16 11.10 4.82 6.32
C CYS A 16 10.38 4.71 4.96
N PRO A 17 10.75 3.74 4.11
CA PRO A 17 10.29 3.65 2.72
C PRO A 17 8.77 3.38 2.58
N MET A 18 8.11 2.88 3.63
CA MET A 18 6.67 2.68 3.64
C MET A 18 6.05 3.36 4.87
N LYS A 19 5.42 4.50 4.64
CA LYS A 19 4.51 5.13 5.61
C LYS A 19 3.08 4.66 5.35
N LEU A 20 2.33 4.42 6.42
CA LEU A 20 0.91 4.09 6.32
C LEU A 20 0.12 5.32 5.85
N ARG A 21 -0.35 5.32 4.60
CA ARG A 21 -1.12 6.41 3.97
C ARG A 21 -2.62 6.23 4.13
N THR A 22 -3.13 6.42 5.35
CA THR A 22 -4.57 6.27 5.65
C THR A 22 -5.45 7.29 4.91
N ASP A 23 -4.88 8.43 4.51
CA ASP A 23 -5.54 9.48 3.73
C ASP A 23 -6.02 9.01 2.35
N LEU A 24 -5.37 7.98 1.79
CA LEU A 24 -5.71 7.41 0.48
C LEU A 24 -6.79 6.32 0.54
N LEU A 25 -7.12 5.81 1.73
CA LEU A 25 -8.08 4.71 1.89
C LEU A 25 -9.47 5.05 1.35
N LYS A 26 -9.89 6.32 1.44
CA LYS A 26 -11.17 6.79 0.90
C LYS A 26 -11.27 6.68 -0.63
N HIS A 27 -10.15 6.52 -1.32
CA HIS A 27 -10.09 6.36 -2.78
C HIS A 27 -9.88 4.90 -3.21
N LEU A 28 -9.68 3.99 -2.26
CA LEU A 28 -9.51 2.57 -2.51
C LEU A 28 -10.84 1.95 -2.92
N THR A 29 -10.85 1.15 -3.99
CA THR A 29 -12.05 0.43 -4.44
C THR A 29 -11.96 -1.05 -4.12
N ALA A 30 -13.11 -1.73 -4.13
CA ALA A 30 -13.16 -3.19 -3.96
C ALA A 30 -12.35 -3.92 -5.04
N ASP A 31 -12.32 -3.39 -6.28
CA ASP A 31 -11.51 -3.97 -7.35
C ASP A 31 -10.00 -3.85 -7.09
N ASP A 32 -9.53 -2.74 -6.52
CA ASP A 32 -8.11 -2.62 -6.14
C ASP A 32 -7.74 -3.69 -5.10
N ILE A 33 -8.63 -3.92 -4.13
CA ILE A 33 -8.43 -4.92 -3.07
C ILE A 33 -8.39 -6.33 -3.67
N ARG A 34 -9.33 -6.63 -4.58
CA ARG A 34 -9.41 -7.93 -5.25
C ARG A 34 -8.16 -8.19 -6.09
N GLU A 35 -7.74 -7.22 -6.89
CA GLU A 35 -6.54 -7.33 -7.75
C GLU A 35 -5.28 -7.58 -6.90
N GLU A 36 -5.11 -6.85 -5.80
CA GLU A 36 -3.95 -7.00 -4.92
C GLU A 36 -3.98 -8.35 -4.18
N ALA A 37 -5.17 -8.80 -3.77
CA ALA A 37 -5.35 -10.12 -3.17
C ALA A 37 -5.02 -11.26 -4.15
N GLU A 38 -5.43 -11.15 -5.41
CA GLU A 38 -5.10 -12.11 -6.48
C GLU A 38 -3.59 -12.16 -6.72
N LYS A 39 -2.91 -11.01 -6.75
CA LYS A 39 -1.44 -10.95 -6.90
C LYS A 39 -0.71 -11.60 -5.73
N ALA A 40 -1.19 -11.42 -4.50
CA ALA A 40 -0.57 -11.99 -3.30
C ALA A 40 -0.92 -13.47 -3.04
N ALA A 41 -1.97 -14.00 -3.70
CA ALA A 41 -2.52 -15.34 -3.42
C ALA A 41 -1.50 -16.48 -3.55
N HIS A 42 -0.51 -16.36 -4.44
CA HIS A 42 0.51 -17.39 -4.67
C HIS A 42 1.37 -17.70 -3.43
N ARG A 43 1.49 -16.76 -2.48
CA ARG A 43 2.22 -16.96 -1.22
C ARG A 43 1.36 -17.59 -0.13
N PHE A 44 0.04 -17.63 -0.31
CA PHE A 44 -0.88 -18.23 0.63
C PHE A 44 -0.82 -19.76 0.54
N LYS A 45 -0.40 -20.41 1.62
CA LYS A 45 -0.51 -21.86 1.77
C LYS A 45 -1.71 -22.17 2.65
N PRO A 46 -2.73 -22.89 2.13
CA PRO A 46 -3.91 -23.23 2.91
C PRO A 46 -3.57 -24.16 4.09
N GLU A 47 -2.59 -25.03 3.89
CA GLU A 47 -2.03 -25.88 4.95
C GLU A 47 -0.97 -25.09 5.74
N PRO A 48 -1.11 -24.96 7.08
CA PRO A 48 -0.13 -24.29 7.90
C PRO A 48 1.21 -25.06 7.87
N LEU A 49 2.32 -24.35 7.72
CA LEU A 49 3.67 -24.93 7.64
C LEU A 49 4.12 -25.66 8.92
N LEU A 50 3.36 -25.57 10.01
CA LEU A 50 3.66 -26.24 11.27
C LEU A 50 2.36 -26.83 11.85
N SER A 51 2.44 -28.11 12.22
CA SER A 51 1.41 -29.00 12.79
C SER A 51 0.69 -28.50 14.06
N LYS A 52 0.71 -27.21 14.41
CA LYS A 52 0.00 -26.67 15.57
C LYS A 52 -0.58 -25.31 15.21
N THR A 53 -1.89 -25.18 15.45
CA THR A 53 -2.77 -24.01 15.28
C THR A 53 -3.14 -23.67 13.83
N GLY A 54 -4.45 -23.75 13.56
CA GLY A 54 -5.09 -23.66 12.25
C GLY A 54 -5.03 -22.30 11.58
N THR A 55 -5.54 -22.31 10.34
CA THR A 55 -5.65 -21.23 9.33
C THR A 55 -4.34 -20.68 8.78
N GLY A 56 -3.84 -21.37 7.73
CA GLY A 56 -2.94 -20.85 6.69
C GLY A 56 -1.56 -20.35 7.15
N SER A 57 -0.59 -20.33 6.23
CA SER A 57 0.68 -19.63 6.48
C SER A 57 1.19 -18.97 5.21
N LEU A 58 1.80 -17.80 5.36
CA LEU A 58 2.51 -17.15 4.27
C LEU A 58 3.92 -17.71 4.21
N SER A 59 4.34 -18.20 3.04
CA SER A 59 5.73 -18.59 2.83
C SER A 59 6.65 -17.37 3.02
N PRO A 60 7.89 -17.55 3.52
CA PRO A 60 8.88 -16.47 3.51
C PRO A 60 8.99 -15.86 2.10
N ALA A 61 9.05 -14.54 2.00
CA ALA A 61 9.26 -13.88 0.72
C ALA A 61 10.75 -13.89 0.36
N SER A 62 11.08 -14.22 -0.88
CA SER A 62 12.40 -13.94 -1.46
C SER A 62 12.64 -12.44 -1.60
N THR A 63 13.90 -12.04 -1.82
CA THR A 63 14.27 -10.65 -2.09
C THR A 63 13.54 -10.11 -3.33
N GLU A 64 13.41 -10.93 -4.37
CA GLU A 64 12.70 -10.58 -5.60
C GLU A 64 11.19 -10.43 -5.37
N GLU A 65 10.58 -11.30 -4.55
CA GLU A 65 9.18 -11.15 -4.15
C GLU A 65 8.96 -9.85 -3.38
N ARG A 66 9.87 -9.49 -2.47
CA ARG A 66 9.81 -8.19 -1.77
C ARG A 66 9.94 -7.00 -2.72
N ALA A 67 10.82 -7.08 -3.72
CA ALA A 67 10.98 -6.02 -4.71
C ALA A 67 9.68 -5.81 -5.51
N ARG A 68 9.01 -6.90 -5.91
CA ARG A 68 7.72 -6.84 -6.60
C ARG A 68 6.61 -6.25 -5.73
N GLU A 69 6.55 -6.64 -4.46
CA GLU A 69 5.58 -6.06 -3.51
C GLU A 69 5.75 -4.54 -3.35
N VAL A 70 7.01 -4.07 -3.28
CA VAL A 70 7.30 -2.63 -3.25
C VAL A 70 6.83 -1.95 -4.53
N GLU A 71 7.12 -2.54 -5.69
CA GLU A 71 6.70 -2.00 -6.99
C GLU A 71 5.17 -1.89 -7.10
N HIS A 72 4.44 -2.96 -6.77
CA HIS A 72 2.97 -2.98 -6.75
C HIS A 72 2.39 -1.97 -5.76
N SER A 73 2.96 -1.88 -4.55
CA SER A 73 2.52 -0.91 -3.54
C SER A 73 2.73 0.54 -4.02
N MET A 74 3.83 0.82 -4.71
CA MET A 74 4.11 2.14 -5.28
C MET A 74 3.17 2.48 -6.45
N GLU A 75 2.86 1.50 -7.30
CA GLU A 75 1.88 1.65 -8.38
C GLU A 75 0.48 1.96 -7.84
N LEU A 76 -0.01 1.17 -6.88
CA LEU A 76 -1.30 1.39 -6.25
C LEU A 76 -1.36 2.77 -5.57
N THR A 77 -0.30 3.18 -4.87
CA THR A 77 -0.21 4.50 -4.26
C THR A 77 -0.35 5.61 -5.30
N ARG A 78 0.37 5.52 -6.44
CA ARG A 78 0.26 6.50 -7.54
C ARG A 78 -1.15 6.57 -8.10
N LYS A 79 -1.81 5.42 -8.30
CA LYS A 79 -3.20 5.33 -8.77
C LYS A 79 -4.17 6.00 -7.79
N LEU A 80 -4.00 5.79 -6.49
CA LEU A 80 -4.84 6.39 -5.45
C LEU A 80 -4.59 7.90 -5.32
N GLU A 81 -3.34 8.35 -5.40
CA GLU A 81 -3.01 9.77 -5.42
C GLU A 81 -3.60 10.49 -6.63
N ALA A 82 -3.60 9.86 -7.81
CA ALA A 82 -4.26 10.41 -8.99
C ALA A 82 -5.78 10.57 -8.78
N ARG A 83 -6.45 9.56 -8.21
CA ARG A 83 -7.87 9.64 -7.84
C ARG A 83 -8.14 10.72 -6.79
N ALA A 84 -7.26 10.85 -5.80
CA ALA A 84 -7.38 11.88 -4.76
C ALA A 84 -7.31 13.28 -5.36
N ARG A 85 -6.40 13.51 -6.30
CA ARG A 85 -6.27 14.79 -7.03
C ARG A 85 -7.52 15.08 -7.86
N GLN A 86 -8.03 14.09 -8.59
CA GLN A 86 -9.24 14.24 -9.40
C GLN A 86 -10.47 14.58 -8.55
N ALA A 87 -10.63 13.91 -7.40
CA ALA A 87 -11.71 14.20 -6.46
C ALA A 87 -11.60 15.61 -5.85
N GLY A 88 -10.37 16.09 -5.59
CA GLY A 88 -10.11 17.45 -5.12
C GLY A 88 -10.35 18.54 -6.17
N SER A 89 -10.12 18.25 -7.46
CA SER A 89 -10.37 19.20 -8.55
C SER A 89 -11.86 19.41 -8.87
N GLY A 90 -12.76 18.61 -8.29
CA GLY A 90 -14.21 18.72 -8.49
C GLY A 90 -14.93 19.65 -7.51
N SER A 91 -14.26 20.18 -6.47
CA SER A 91 -14.91 21.00 -5.43
C SER A 91 -14.42 22.46 -5.37
N ALA A 92 -13.88 22.99 -6.46
CA ALA A 92 -13.57 24.41 -6.59
C ALA A 92 -14.63 25.14 -7.44
N ALA A 93 -15.77 25.45 -6.80
CA ALA A 93 -16.69 26.55 -7.12
C ALA A 93 -17.54 26.78 -5.84
N PRO A 94 -17.91 28.02 -5.46
CA PRO A 94 -18.07 29.22 -6.28
C PRO A 94 -16.86 30.18 -6.32
#